data_AF-A0A9E4YTR7-F1
#
_entry.id   AF-A0A9E4YTR7-F1
#
_cell.length_a   1.000
_cell.length_b   1.000
_cell.length_c   1.000
_cell.angle_alpha   90.00
_cell.angle_beta   90.00
_cell.angle_gamma   90.00
#
_symmetry.space_group_name_H-M   'P 1'
#
loop_
_entity.id
_entity.type
_entity.pdbx_description
1 polymer ?
#
loop_
_entity_poly.entity_id
_entity_poly.type
_entity_poly.pdbx_seq_one_letter_code
_entity_poly.pdbx_strand_id
1 'polypeptide(L)'
;MTVLRLGRRVRRIYLAAVRRRPNQLKIKVLDASTNISRQELLAPAPGLRIRFIRAKVLQDTSDGRHLWELFFGDAGNIITSPNRAIDILAVPDQGSDATRTFLREEGPRGKRDEVLSGRWRGTAPTSVHKIVVEYSEES
;
A
#
# COMPACT_ATOMS: atom_id res chain seq x y z
N MET A 1 -16.88 -35.21 34.17
CA MET A 1 -15.93 -35.01 33.06
C MET A 1 -16.41 -33.88 32.17
N THR A 2 -16.04 -32.62 32.45
CA THR A 2 -16.67 -31.44 31.80
C THR A 2 -15.68 -30.31 31.52
N VAL A 3 -14.45 -30.61 31.11
CA VAL A 3 -13.41 -29.58 30.89
C VAL A 3 -13.05 -29.41 29.40
N LEU A 4 -13.27 -30.43 28.57
CA LEU A 4 -12.87 -30.43 27.15
C LEU A 4 -13.80 -29.66 26.20
N ARG A 5 -15.05 -29.34 26.59
CA ARG A 5 -16.00 -28.60 25.74
C ARG A 5 -15.82 -27.08 25.78
N LEU A 6 -15.29 -26.52 26.87
CA LEU A 6 -15.05 -25.08 26.98
C LEU A 6 -13.93 -24.62 26.03
N GLY A 7 -12.83 -25.36 25.94
CA GLY A 7 -11.67 -24.99 25.12
C GLY A 7 -11.98 -24.89 23.62
N ARG A 8 -12.82 -25.78 23.08
CA ARG A 8 -13.27 -25.69 21.68
C ARG A 8 -14.20 -24.50 21.44
N ARG A 9 -15.07 -24.16 22.39
CA ARG A 9 -16.02 -23.04 22.25
C ARG A 9 -15.30 -21.70 22.35
N VAL A 10 -14.39 -21.55 23.31
CA VAL A 10 -13.54 -20.36 23.46
C VAL A 10 -12.62 -20.19 22.26
N ARG A 11 -11.97 -21.26 21.77
CA ARG A 11 -11.16 -21.21 20.55
C ARG A 11 -11.99 -20.84 19.32
N ARG A 12 -13.23 -21.35 19.20
CA ARG A 12 -14.12 -21.02 18.08
C ARG A 12 -14.63 -19.58 18.16
N ILE A 13 -14.93 -19.06 19.36
CA ILE A 13 -15.31 -17.66 19.59
C ILE A 13 -14.12 -16.73 19.34
N TYR A 14 -12.92 -17.11 19.80
CA TYR A 14 -11.68 -16.37 19.54
C TYR A 14 -11.38 -16.32 18.04
N LEU A 15 -11.47 -17.45 17.32
CA LEU A 15 -11.30 -17.47 15.86
C LEU A 15 -12.39 -16.67 15.13
N ALA A 16 -13.64 -16.69 15.63
CA ALA A 16 -14.72 -15.88 15.07
C ALA A 16 -14.53 -14.38 15.35
N ALA A 17 -13.97 -14.01 16.50
CA ALA A 17 -13.63 -12.63 16.87
C ALA A 17 -12.40 -12.12 16.09
N VAL A 18 -11.40 -12.99 15.86
CA VAL A 18 -10.26 -12.70 14.97
C VAL A 18 -10.73 -12.51 13.52
N ARG A 19 -11.66 -13.36 13.04
CA ARG A 19 -12.32 -13.18 11.72
C ARG A 19 -13.25 -11.97 11.62
N ARG A 20 -13.63 -11.37 12.76
CA ARG A 20 -14.53 -10.21 12.85
C ARG A 20 -13.81 -8.89 13.12
N ARG A 21 -12.48 -8.83 13.14
CA ARG A 21 -11.80 -7.53 13.16
C ARG A 21 -12.17 -6.83 11.85
N PRO A 22 -12.91 -5.71 11.87
CA PRO A 22 -13.12 -4.94 10.66
C PRO A 22 -11.73 -4.54 10.17
N ASN A 23 -11.37 -4.88 8.93
CA ASN A 23 -10.09 -4.51 8.31
C ASN A 23 -9.89 -3.00 8.49
N GLN A 24 -9.16 -2.56 9.52
CA GLN A 24 -9.13 -1.14 9.87
C GLN A 24 -8.46 -0.36 8.74
N LEU A 25 -9.08 0.75 8.37
CA LEU A 25 -8.47 1.70 7.45
C LEU A 25 -7.26 2.32 8.17
N LYS A 26 -6.11 2.27 7.52
CA LYS A 26 -4.84 2.84 7.97
C LYS A 26 -4.38 3.87 6.95
N ILE A 27 -3.69 4.90 7.44
CA ILE A 27 -3.14 5.98 6.63
C ILE A 27 -1.66 6.12 6.97
N LYS A 28 -0.82 6.21 5.94
CA LYS A 28 0.60 6.53 6.09
C LYS A 28 0.95 7.72 5.21
N VAL A 29 1.70 8.66 5.78
CA VAL A 29 2.26 9.81 5.07
C VAL A 29 3.77 9.65 5.04
N LEU A 30 4.38 9.88 3.89
CA LEU A 30 5.82 9.76 3.70
C LEU A 30 6.33 10.77 2.66
N ASP A 31 7.62 11.06 2.73
CA ASP A 31 8.34 11.87 1.76
C ASP A 31 8.79 11.01 0.57
N ALA A 32 8.45 11.43 -0.64
CA ALA A 32 8.89 10.77 -1.86
C ALA A 32 10.39 10.94 -2.05
N SER A 33 11.05 9.90 -2.53
CA SER A 33 12.43 10.00 -3.01
C SER A 33 12.51 10.90 -4.25
N THR A 34 13.57 11.68 -4.38
CA THR A 34 13.92 12.45 -5.59
C THR A 34 14.74 11.63 -6.59
N ASN A 35 14.62 10.30 -6.55
CA ASN A 35 15.29 9.36 -7.45
C ASN A 35 14.26 8.44 -8.12
N ILE A 36 14.57 7.98 -9.34
CA ILE A 36 13.81 6.96 -10.07
C ILE A 36 13.89 5.56 -9.45
N SER A 37 14.78 5.37 -8.47
CA SER A 37 14.86 4.17 -7.65
C SER A 37 13.53 3.89 -6.95
N ARG A 38 13.26 2.60 -6.73
CA ARG A 38 12.06 2.17 -6.04
C ARG A 38 12.16 2.48 -4.55
N GLN A 39 11.09 3.04 -4.00
CA GLN A 39 10.94 3.37 -2.59
C GLN A 39 9.91 2.46 -1.95
N GLU A 40 10.25 1.90 -0.79
CA GLU A 40 9.31 1.20 0.06
C GLU A 40 8.34 2.20 0.70
N LEU A 41 7.04 2.01 0.48
CA LEU A 41 5.97 2.83 1.06
C LEU A 41 5.44 2.17 2.32
N LEU A 42 5.13 0.87 2.24
CA LEU A 42 4.68 0.05 3.36
C LEU A 42 5.51 -1.21 3.45
N ALA A 43 6.18 -1.37 4.59
CA ALA A 43 6.84 -2.60 4.99
C ALA A 43 5.85 -3.77 5.04
N PRO A 44 6.33 -5.00 4.83
CA PRO A 44 5.47 -6.16 4.92
C PRO A 44 5.07 -6.38 6.38
N ALA A 45 3.78 -6.59 6.62
CA ALA A 45 3.27 -6.95 7.94
C ALA A 45 3.17 -8.49 8.03
N PRO A 46 4.03 -9.17 8.82
CA PRO A 46 4.11 -10.62 8.83
C PRO A 46 2.76 -11.30 9.09
N GLY A 47 2.37 -12.22 8.23
CA GLY A 47 1.11 -12.96 8.31
C GLY A 47 -0.10 -12.23 7.72
N LEU A 48 0.05 -10.97 7.29
CA LEU A 48 -1.04 -10.14 6.78
C LEU A 48 -0.85 -9.84 5.29
N ARG A 49 -1.97 -9.63 4.59
CA ARG A 49 -1.99 -9.07 3.24
C ARG A 49 -2.41 -7.61 3.30
N ILE A 50 -1.77 -6.78 2.51
CA ILE A 50 -2.13 -5.37 2.36
C ILE A 50 -3.17 -5.26 1.25
N ARG A 51 -4.26 -4.54 1.54
CA ARG A 51 -5.16 -4.04 0.51
C ARG A 51 -4.97 -2.55 0.35
N PHE A 52 -4.63 -2.17 -0.88
CA PHE A 52 -4.48 -0.77 -1.25
C PHE A 52 -5.85 -0.12 -1.48
N ILE A 53 -6.06 1.08 -0.92
CA ILE A 53 -7.32 1.82 -1.05
C ILE A 53 -7.09 3.14 -1.78
N ARG A 54 -6.07 3.90 -1.39
CA ARG A 54 -5.77 5.19 -2.01
C ARG A 54 -4.28 5.50 -2.00
N ALA A 55 -3.80 6.16 -3.05
CA ALA A 55 -2.57 6.94 -3.02
C ALA A 55 -2.88 8.36 -3.49
N LYS A 56 -2.26 9.33 -2.81
CA LYS A 56 -2.26 10.73 -3.18
C LYS A 56 -0.80 11.19 -3.22
N VAL A 57 -0.37 11.71 -4.35
CA VAL A 57 0.93 12.38 -4.51
C VAL A 57 0.68 13.88 -4.59
N LEU A 58 1.31 14.63 -3.68
CA LEU A 58 1.16 16.07 -3.53
C LEU A 58 2.40 16.77 -4.07
N GLN A 59 2.19 17.75 -4.94
CA GLN A 59 3.20 18.63 -5.49
C GLN A 59 2.87 20.07 -5.09
N ASP A 60 3.47 20.53 -4.00
CA ASP A 60 3.20 21.86 -3.44
C ASP A 60 3.98 22.96 -4.18
N THR A 61 5.09 22.61 -4.84
CA THR A 61 5.95 23.49 -5.64
C THR A 61 6.05 23.00 -7.08
N SER A 62 6.25 23.92 -8.04
CA SER A 62 6.57 23.53 -9.43
C SER A 62 7.81 22.64 -9.46
N ASP A 63 7.71 21.55 -10.22
CA ASP A 63 8.82 20.61 -10.44
C ASP A 63 8.73 19.91 -11.79
N GLY A 64 7.74 20.28 -12.61
CA GLY A 64 7.40 19.61 -13.85
C GLY A 64 6.35 18.52 -13.68
N ARG A 65 5.96 17.92 -14.80
CA ARG A 65 5.01 16.80 -14.84
C ARG A 65 5.76 15.50 -14.66
N HIS A 66 5.27 14.64 -13.79
CA HIS A 66 5.90 13.35 -13.51
C HIS A 66 4.91 12.20 -13.63
N LEU A 67 5.46 11.00 -13.82
CA LEU A 67 4.70 9.76 -13.73
C LEU A 67 5.20 8.98 -12.52
N TRP A 68 4.28 8.57 -11.65
CA TRP A 68 4.59 7.80 -10.45
C TRP A 68 3.92 6.42 -10.51
N GLU A 69 4.73 5.37 -10.44
CA GLU A 69 4.28 3.98 -10.57
C GLU A 69 4.16 3.30 -9.20
N LEU A 70 3.13 2.47 -9.03
CA LEU A 70 2.81 1.73 -7.80
C LEU A 70 2.97 0.21 -7.99
N PHE A 71 3.48 -0.51 -7.00
CA PHE A 71 3.77 -1.95 -7.06
C PHE A 71 3.52 -2.69 -5.75
N PHE A 72 3.08 -3.95 -5.87
CA PHE A 72 3.17 -4.96 -4.80
C PHE A 72 4.25 -5.98 -5.15
N GLY A 73 5.06 -6.37 -4.15
CA GLY A 73 5.94 -7.53 -4.26
C GLY A 73 6.87 -7.66 -3.05
N ASP A 74 7.63 -8.75 -3.00
CA ASP A 74 8.76 -8.90 -2.07
C ASP A 74 10.06 -8.41 -2.72
N ALA A 75 11.14 -8.25 -1.95
CA ALA A 75 12.41 -7.77 -2.45
C ALA A 75 12.96 -8.54 -3.68
N GLY A 76 12.67 -9.83 -3.82
CA GLY A 76 13.15 -10.66 -4.95
C GLY A 76 12.27 -10.59 -6.21
N ASN A 77 10.96 -10.62 -6.04
CA ASN A 77 9.97 -10.54 -7.11
C ASN A 77 9.83 -9.11 -7.66
N ILE A 78 10.12 -8.10 -6.84
CA ILE A 78 10.15 -6.68 -7.20
C ILE A 78 11.19 -6.39 -8.28
N ILE A 79 12.35 -7.05 -8.23
CA ILE A 79 13.47 -6.85 -9.16
C ILE A 79 13.23 -7.60 -10.48
N THR A 80 12.61 -8.77 -10.42
CA THR A 80 12.52 -9.71 -11.55
C THR A 80 11.22 -9.60 -12.36
N SER A 81 10.21 -8.83 -11.90
CA SER A 81 8.90 -8.72 -12.56
C SER A 81 8.40 -7.26 -12.68
N PRO A 82 8.96 -6.45 -13.60
CA PRO A 82 8.58 -5.05 -13.76
C PRO A 82 7.12 -4.84 -14.24
N ASN A 83 6.50 -5.85 -14.84
CA ASN A 83 5.12 -5.78 -15.37
C ASN A 83 4.02 -5.94 -14.30
N ARG A 84 4.37 -6.02 -13.01
CA ARG A 84 3.41 -6.09 -11.90
C ARG A 84 2.97 -4.72 -11.37
N ALA A 85 3.13 -3.66 -12.17
CA ALA A 85 2.62 -2.34 -11.80
C ALA A 85 1.12 -2.43 -11.51
N ILE A 86 0.74 -1.96 -10.32
CA ILE A 86 -0.66 -1.85 -9.91
C ILE A 86 -1.31 -0.71 -10.70
N ASP A 87 -0.60 0.40 -10.83
CA ASP A 87 -1.10 1.63 -11.44
C ASP A 87 0.04 2.63 -11.72
N ILE A 88 -0.27 3.65 -12.53
CA ILE A 88 0.61 4.79 -12.84
C ILE A 88 -0.19 6.09 -12.70
N LEU A 89 0.29 6.99 -11.84
CA LEU A 89 -0.30 8.30 -11.61
C LEU A 89 0.43 9.36 -12.41
N ALA A 90 -0.32 10.19 -13.13
CA ALA A 90 0.20 11.40 -13.73
C ALA A 90 0.16 12.54 -12.69
N VAL A 91 1.33 12.95 -12.21
CA VAL A 91 1.49 14.05 -11.25
C VAL A 91 1.61 15.37 -12.02
N PRO A 92 0.67 16.31 -11.82
CA PRO A 92 0.70 17.63 -12.46
C PRO A 92 1.75 18.55 -11.82
N ASP A 93 2.16 19.58 -12.56
CA ASP A 93 3.29 20.45 -12.18
C ASP A 93 3.00 21.40 -10.99
N GLN A 94 1.83 22.03 -10.90
CA GLN A 94 1.57 22.99 -9.80
C GLN A 94 0.19 22.86 -9.18
N GLY A 95 0.15 23.10 -7.86
CA GLY A 95 -1.07 23.40 -7.10
C GLY A 95 -2.10 22.29 -7.13
N SER A 96 -1.68 21.06 -7.42
CA SER A 96 -2.56 19.96 -7.73
C SER A 96 -1.99 18.66 -7.20
N ASP A 97 -2.89 17.71 -6.97
CA ASP A 97 -2.56 16.37 -6.50
C ASP A 97 -2.95 15.32 -7.53
N ALA A 98 -2.19 14.23 -7.54
CA ALA A 98 -2.56 13.02 -8.26
C ALA A 98 -3.10 12.01 -7.25
N THR A 99 -4.40 11.75 -7.32
CA THR A 99 -5.06 10.76 -6.46
C THR A 99 -5.53 9.57 -7.28
N ARG A 100 -5.22 8.35 -6.81
CA ARG A 100 -5.97 7.14 -7.17
C ARG A 100 -6.68 6.61 -5.95
N THR A 101 -7.96 6.29 -6.12
CA THR A 101 -8.81 5.69 -5.09
C THR A 101 -9.48 4.45 -5.67
N PHE A 102 -9.54 3.40 -4.86
CA PHE A 102 -10.32 2.19 -5.10
C PHE A 102 -11.39 2.06 -4.03
N LEU A 103 -12.53 1.43 -4.38
CA LEU A 103 -13.49 1.03 -3.36
C LEU A 103 -12.81 0.03 -2.41
N ARG A 104 -13.16 0.10 -1.12
CA ARG A 104 -12.53 -0.68 -0.06
C ARG A 104 -12.48 -2.18 -0.35
N GLU A 105 -13.47 -2.73 -1.05
CA GLU A 105 -13.52 -4.15 -1.37
C GLU A 105 -12.95 -4.52 -2.75
N GLU A 106 -12.64 -3.52 -3.57
CA GLU A 106 -12.17 -3.67 -4.95
C GLU A 106 -10.69 -3.29 -5.12
N GLY A 107 -10.10 -2.69 -4.07
CA GLY A 107 -8.69 -2.34 -4.01
C GLY A 107 -7.76 -3.51 -4.32
N PRO A 108 -6.69 -3.28 -5.11
CA PRO A 108 -5.63 -4.25 -5.35
C PRO A 108 -5.10 -4.84 -4.04
N ARG A 109 -4.95 -6.16 -4.02
CA ARG A 109 -4.45 -6.91 -2.86
C ARG A 109 -3.05 -7.40 -3.14
N GLY A 110 -2.10 -7.02 -2.30
CA GLY A 110 -0.81 -7.68 -2.24
C GLY A 110 -0.97 -9.11 -1.75
N LYS A 111 -0.02 -9.98 -2.08
CA LYS A 111 0.08 -11.27 -1.40
C LYS A 111 0.49 -11.06 0.06
N ARG A 112 0.39 -12.12 0.85
CA ARG A 112 0.85 -12.11 2.24
C ARG A 112 2.34 -11.77 2.27
N ASP A 113 2.71 -10.89 3.19
CA ASP A 113 4.10 -10.43 3.39
C ASP A 113 4.72 -9.68 2.19
N GLU A 114 3.91 -9.21 1.24
CA GLU A 114 4.38 -8.32 0.17
C GLU A 114 4.48 -6.86 0.64
N VAL A 115 5.47 -6.17 0.09
CA VAL A 115 5.76 -4.75 0.28
C VAL A 115 4.96 -3.92 -0.72
N LEU A 116 4.37 -2.81 -0.27
CA LEU A 116 3.87 -1.78 -1.19
C LEU A 116 5.01 -0.80 -1.47
N SER A 117 5.29 -0.56 -2.74
CA SER A 117 6.39 0.32 -3.18
C SER A 117 5.97 1.21 -4.34
N GLY A 118 6.71 2.29 -4.55
CA GLY A 118 6.50 3.19 -5.68
C GLY A 118 7.81 3.74 -6.24
N ARG A 119 7.76 4.34 -7.43
CA ARG A 119 8.91 5.01 -8.05
C ARG A 119 8.48 6.04 -9.08
N TRP A 120 9.38 6.97 -9.40
CA TRP A 120 9.22 7.85 -10.56
C TRP A 120 9.61 7.12 -11.85
N ARG A 121 8.81 7.30 -12.90
CA ARG A 121 9.08 6.72 -14.21
C ARG A 121 9.77 7.74 -15.11
N GLY A 122 10.90 7.33 -15.70
CA GLY A 122 11.66 8.16 -16.63
C GLY A 122 12.52 9.18 -15.89
N THR A 123 11.94 10.33 -15.55
CA THR A 123 12.66 11.44 -14.91
C THR A 123 12.10 11.68 -13.51
N ALA A 124 12.99 11.66 -12.52
CA ALA A 124 12.65 11.97 -11.14
C ALA A 124 12.43 13.48 -10.94
N PRO A 125 11.57 13.86 -9.98
CA PRO A 125 11.46 15.23 -9.51
C PRO A 125 12.75 15.73 -8.85
N THR A 126 12.94 17.04 -8.85
CA THR A 126 14.07 17.70 -8.18
C THR A 126 13.77 18.09 -6.73
N SER A 127 12.48 18.14 -6.38
CA SER A 127 11.95 18.46 -5.07
C SER A 127 11.24 17.27 -4.44
N VAL A 128 11.08 17.30 -3.11
CA VAL A 128 10.42 16.22 -2.37
C VAL A 128 8.90 16.41 -2.40
N HIS A 129 8.19 15.37 -2.87
CA HIS A 129 6.73 15.30 -2.87
C HIS A 129 6.21 14.58 -1.62
N LYS A 130 5.00 14.92 -1.16
CA LYS A 130 4.34 14.16 -0.09
C LYS A 130 3.47 13.06 -0.69
N ILE A 131 3.63 11.83 -0.21
CA ILE A 131 2.78 10.70 -0.58
C ILE A 131 1.92 10.31 0.62
N VAL A 132 0.61 10.26 0.40
CA VAL A 132 -0.36 9.73 1.36
C VAL A 132 -0.90 8.41 0.82
N VAL A 133 -0.76 7.34 1.60
CA VAL A 133 -1.27 6.01 1.28
C VAL A 133 -2.35 5.61 2.28
N GLU A 134 -3.53 5.26 1.79
CA GLU A 134 -4.59 4.65 2.58
C GLU A 134 -4.70 3.17 2.21
N TYR A 135 -4.79 2.30 3.22
CA TYR A 135 -4.78 0.85 3.04
C TYR A 135 -5.47 0.14 4.21
N SER A 136 -5.72 -1.16 4.07
CA SER A 136 -6.10 -2.01 5.18
C SER A 136 -5.26 -3.28 5.23
N GLU A 137 -5.03 -3.80 6.43
CA GLU A 137 -4.37 -5.10 6.62
C GLU A 137 -5.42 -6.19 6.86
N GLU A 138 -5.26 -7.32 6.18
CA GLU A 138 -6.18 -8.45 6.26
C GLU A 138 -5.42 -9.74 6.61
N SER A 139 -6.08 -10.64 7.36
CA SER A 139 -5.53 -11.94 7.79
C SER A 139 -5.67 -13.04 6.73
#